data_AF-A0A815VZ71-F1
#
_entry.id   AF-A0A815VZ71-F1
#
_cell.length_a   1.000
_cell.length_b   1.000
_cell.length_c   1.000
_cell.angle_alpha   90.00
_cell.angle_beta   90.00
_cell.angle_gamma   90.00
#
_symmetry.space_group_name_H-M   'P 1'
#
loop_
_entity.id
_entity.type
_entity.pdbx_description
1 polymer ?
#
loop_
_entity_poly.entity_id
_entity_poly.type
_entity_poly.pdbx_seq_one_letter_code
_entity_poly.pdbx_strand_id
1 'polypeptide(L)' 'FSYFTEENLFHHLRIQFYAGLGARAKQAKTIAIQRRIDNLGQRYYDGVISAMEYLDGLSYTVAKRKK' A
#
# COMPACT_ATOMS: atom_id res chain seq x y z
N PHE A 1 -34.14 11.08 24.34
CA PHE A 1 -33.87 11.55 22.98
C PHE A 1 -32.45 12.07 22.95
N SER A 2 -31.54 11.34 22.28
CA SER A 2 -30.11 11.66 22.29
C SER A 2 -29.86 12.82 21.33
N TYR A 3 -29.31 13.93 21.84
CA TYR A 3 -28.91 15.07 21.01
C TYR A 3 -27.74 14.63 20.13
N PHE A 4 -28.02 14.33 18.87
CA PHE A 4 -26.99 14.27 17.84
C PHE A 4 -26.59 15.72 17.54
N THR A 5 -25.66 16.26 18.33
CA THR A 5 -25.13 17.61 18.12
C THR A 5 -24.38 17.64 16.77
N GLU A 6 -24.47 18.76 16.04
CA GLU A 6 -23.78 18.94 14.76
C GLU A 6 -22.27 18.65 14.86
N GLU A 7 -21.69 18.90 16.04
CA GLU A 7 -20.32 18.58 16.38
C GLU A 7 -20.01 17.08 16.30
N ASN A 8 -20.90 16.21 16.80
CA ASN A 8 -20.75 14.76 16.70
C ASN A 8 -20.83 14.27 15.24
N LEU A 9 -21.70 14.88 14.43
CA LEU A 9 -21.79 14.59 12.99
C LEU A 9 -20.51 15.00 12.26
N PHE A 10 -19.99 16.20 12.55
CA PHE A 10 -18.75 16.70 11.95
C PHE A 10 -17.55 15.84 12.33
N HIS A 11 -17.44 15.45 13.61
CA HIS A 11 -16.41 14.52 14.08
C HIS A 11 -16.48 13.18 13.35
N HIS A 12 -17.68 12.62 13.17
CA HIS A 12 -17.88 11.37 12.46
C HIS A 12 -17.46 11.45 10.99
N LEU A 13 -17.89 12.49 10.28
CA LEU A 13 -17.50 12.74 8.88
C LEU A 13 -15.99 12.90 8.73
N ARG A 14 -15.35 13.60 9.67
CA ARG A 14 -13.89 13.78 9.70
C ARG A 14 -13.17 12.44 9.84
N ILE A 15 -13.62 11.57 10.74
CA ILE A 15 -13.04 10.23 10.93
C ILE A 15 -13.17 9.40 9.65
N GLN A 16 -14.35 9.37 9.04
CA GLN A 16 -14.58 8.64 7.78
C GLN A 16 -13.69 9.16 6.64
N PHE A 17 -13.55 10.48 6.53
CA PHE A 17 -12.70 11.11 5.52
C PHE A 17 -11.23 10.69 5.67
N TYR A 18 -10.68 10.78 6.89
CA TYR A 18 -9.30 10.35 7.15
C TYR A 18 -9.10 8.84 6.97
N ALA A 19 -10.07 8.02 7.35
CA ALA A 19 -10.03 6.58 7.10
C ALA A 19 -9.99 6.27 5.58
N GLY A 20 -10.80 6.98 4.79
CA GLY A 20 -10.79 6.87 3.33
C GLY A 20 -9.45 7.28 2.70
N LEU A 21 -8.84 8.37 3.19
CA LEU A 21 -7.49 8.78 2.77
C LEU A 21 -6.44 7.73 3.11
N GLY A 22 -6.49 7.16 4.33
CA GLY A 22 -5.60 6.09 4.76
C GLY A 22 -5.73 4.83 3.90
N ALA A 23 -6.95 4.44 3.55
CA ALA A 23 -7.22 3.30 2.67
C ALA A 23 -6.65 3.52 1.26
N ARG A 24 -6.86 4.71 0.67
CA ARG A 24 -6.31 5.07 -0.65
C ARG A 24 -4.79 5.11 -0.65
N ALA A 25 -4.17 5.66 0.40
CA ALA A 25 -2.72 5.66 0.54
C ALA A 25 -2.15 4.22 0.66
N LYS A 26 -2.84 3.33 1.38
CA LYS A 26 -2.48 1.91 1.48
C LYS A 26 -2.62 1.17 0.14
N GLN A 27 -3.68 1.46 -0.61
CA GLN A 27 -3.89 0.92 -1.96
C GLN A 27 -2.79 1.38 -2.92
N ALA A 28 -2.45 2.68 -2.94
CA ALA A 28 -1.38 3.22 -3.77
C ALA A 28 -0.02 2.55 -3.48
N LYS A 29 0.32 2.37 -2.19
CA LYS A 29 1.53 1.62 -1.79
C LYS A 29 1.52 0.17 -2.27
N THR A 30 0.36 -0.50 -2.21
CA THR A 30 0.20 -1.89 -2.66
C THR A 30 0.39 -2.00 -4.18
N ILE A 31 -0.16 -1.06 -4.96
CA ILE A 31 0.01 -1.00 -6.41
C ILE A 31 1.49 -0.76 -6.77
N ALA A 32 2.17 0.15 -6.07
CA ALA A 32 3.59 0.42 -6.30
C ALA A 32 4.48 -0.81 -6.04
N ILE A 33 4.15 -1.58 -4.99
CA ILE A 33 4.82 -2.86 -4.69
C ILE A 33 4.58 -3.87 -5.82
N GLN A 34 3.33 -4.03 -6.27
CA GLN A 34 3.00 -4.97 -7.34
C GLN A 34 3.76 -4.64 -8.63
N ARG A 35 3.76 -3.36 -9.04
CA ARG A 35 4.52 -2.91 -10.22
C ARG A 35 6.00 -3.22 -10.13
N ARG A 36 6.59 -3.13 -8.94
CA ARG A 36 8.01 -3.46 -8.73
C ARG A 36 8.26 -4.96 -8.90
N ILE A 37 7.37 -5.80 -8.39
CA ILE A 37 7.45 -7.26 -8.57
C ILE A 37 7.34 -7.61 -10.05
N ASP A 38 6.37 -7.02 -10.75
CA ASP A 38 6.16 -7.27 -12.18
C ASP A 38 7.40 -6.87 -13.00
N ASN A 39 8.00 -5.71 -12.70
CA ASN A 39 9.23 -5.25 -13.35
C ASN A 39 10.42 -6.17 -13.07
N LEU A 40 10.58 -6.61 -11.82
CA LEU A 40 11.63 -7.56 -11.44
C LEU A 40 11.44 -8.90 -12.15
N GLY A 41 10.21 -9.39 -12.28
CA GLY A 41 9.88 -10.62 -13.00
C GLY A 41 10.24 -10.50 -14.48
N GLN A 42 9.84 -9.41 -15.14
CA GLN A 42 10.22 -9.13 -16.53
C GLN A 42 11.73 -9.11 -16.73
N ARG A 43 12.47 -8.39 -15.88
CA ARG A 43 13.95 -8.35 -15.95
C ARG A 43 14.60 -9.72 -15.78
N TYR A 44 14.01 -10.60 -14.97
CA TYR A 44 14.48 -11.98 -14.83
C TYR A 44 14.24 -12.78 -16.12
N TYR A 45 13.04 -12.68 -16.71
CA TYR A 45 12.74 -13.32 -17.99
C TYR A 45 13.61 -12.82 -19.14
N ASP A 46 13.88 -11.53 -19.18
CA ASP A 46 14.75 -10.90 -20.18
C ASP A 46 16.25 -11.22 -19.96
N GLY A 47 16.60 -11.93 -18.88
CA GLY A 47 17.98 -12.27 -18.53
C GLY A 47 18.82 -11.08 -18.05
N VAL A 48 18.18 -9.96 -17.71
CA VAL A 48 18.82 -8.70 -17.28
C VAL A 48 19.17 -8.72 -15.78
N ILE A 49 18.67 -9.70 -15.02
CA ILE A 49 19.05 -9.95 -13.61
C ILE A 49 19.11 -11.44 -13.31
N SER A 50 19.93 -11.83 -12.33
CA SER A 50 19.99 -13.21 -11.83
C SER A 50 18.83 -13.55 -10.87
N ALA A 51 18.55 -14.84 -10.68
CA ALA A 51 17.55 -15.32 -9.74
C ALA A 51 17.81 -14.87 -8.28
N MET A 52 19.09 -14.79 -7.87
CA MET A 52 19.45 -14.31 -6.53
C MET A 52 19.12 -12.83 -6.34
N GLU A 53 19.43 -11.99 -7.33
CA GLU A 53 19.10 -10.56 -7.30
C GLU A 53 17.58 -10.32 -7.34
N TYR A 54 16.84 -11.16 -8.07
CA TYR A 54 15.39 -11.16 -8.06
C TYR A 54 14.83 -11.46 -6.66
N LEU A 55 15.30 -12.55 -6.03
CA LEU A 55 14.86 -12.96 -4.70
C LEU A 55 15.20 -11.94 -3.61
N ASP A 56 16.39 -11.33 -3.66
CA ASP A 56 16.78 -10.27 -2.72
C ASP A 56 15.90 -9.00 -2.88
N GLY A 57 15.64 -8.61 -4.13
CA GLY A 57 14.72 -7.50 -4.45
C GLY A 57 13.28 -7.74 -3.94
N LEU A 58 12.79 -8.98 -4.04
CA LEU A 58 11.50 -9.37 -3.46
C LEU A 58 11.53 -9.34 -1.93
N SER A 59 12.58 -9.88 -1.31
CA SER A 59 12.76 -9.93 0.15
C SER A 59 12.70 -8.54 0.79
N TYR A 60 13.44 -7.56 0.23
CA TYR A 60 13.40 -6.17 0.68
C TYR A 60 11.98 -5.56 0.58
N THR A 61 11.26 -5.92 -0.47
CA THR A 61 9.89 -5.42 -0.71
C THR A 61 8.90 -6.03 0.28
N VAL A 62 9.06 -7.31 0.65
CA VAL A 62 8.27 -7.99 1.67
C VAL A 62 8.60 -7.47 3.08
N ALA A 63 9.87 -7.21 3.38
CA ALA A 63 10.31 -6.69 4.67
C ALA A 63 9.72 -5.29 4.97
N LYS A 64 9.60 -4.42 3.97
CA LYS A 64 8.92 -3.12 4.11
C LYS A 64 7.41 -3.22 4.36
N ARG A 65 6.80 -4.38 4.13
CA ARG A 65 5.38 -4.62 4.40
C ARG A 65 5.13 -5.06 5.86
N LYS A 66 6.18 -5.46 6.59
CA LYS A 66 6.12 -5.97 7.98
C LYS A 66 6.56 -4.98 9.06
N LYS A 67 7.03 -3.77 8.70
CA LYS A 67 7.25 -2.65 9.63
C LYS A 67 6.12 -1.64 9.50
#